data_AF-A0A6A3H4B0-F1
#
_entry.id   AF-A0A6A3H4B0-F1
#
_cell.length_a   1.000
_cell.length_b   1.000
_cell.length_c   1.000
_cell.angle_alpha   90.00
_cell.angle_beta   90.00
_cell.angle_gamma   90.00
#
_symmetry.space_group_name_H-M   'P 1'
#
loop_
_entity.id
_entity.type
_entity.pdbx_description
1 polymer ?
#
loop_
_entity_poly.entity_id
_entity_poly.type
_entity_poly.pdbx_seq_one_letter_code
_entity_poly.pdbx_strand_id
1 'polypeptide(L)'
;MAEALPYYSAKHKLYGYKVEVSVSSRGFAINCTEHARGNTHDITMFRLNEAFHHATQRKADEDRTLHDTGLLSAEYPDEWAVFSGQGEPGCRAARALHPSYQEH
;
A
#
# COMPACT_ATOMS: atom_id res chain seq x y z
N MET A 1 -1.26 31.69 -7.61
CA MET A 1 -2.15 30.52 -7.61
C MET A 1 -1.46 29.45 -8.42
N ALA A 2 -0.93 28.39 -7.78
CA ALA A 2 -0.36 27.28 -8.52
C ALA A 2 -1.53 26.48 -9.09
N GLU A 3 -1.78 26.62 -10.38
CA GLU A 3 -2.73 25.77 -11.09
C GLU A 3 -2.27 24.33 -10.87
N ALA A 4 -3.10 23.54 -10.16
CA ALA A 4 -2.77 22.16 -9.85
C ALA A 4 -2.80 21.37 -11.16
N LEU A 5 -1.64 21.28 -11.83
CA LEU A 5 -1.45 20.51 -13.05
C LEU A 5 -1.94 19.09 -12.78
N PRO A 6 -3.09 18.67 -13.35
CA PRO A 6 -3.79 17.48 -12.89
C PRO A 6 -2.92 16.22 -13.00
N TYR A 7 -2.04 16.18 -14.01
CA TYR A 7 -1.17 15.05 -14.29
C TYR A 7 0.23 15.17 -13.68
N TYR A 8 0.58 16.30 -13.08
CA TYR A 8 1.92 16.48 -12.49
C TYR A 8 1.98 15.89 -11.09
N SER A 9 2.87 14.91 -10.89
CA SER A 9 3.17 14.38 -9.58
C SER A 9 4.33 15.13 -8.93
N ALA A 10 4.06 15.91 -7.89
CA ALA A 10 5.12 16.60 -7.14
C ALA A 10 6.10 15.62 -6.48
N LYS A 11 5.61 14.46 -6.00
CA LYS A 11 6.42 13.41 -5.37
C LYS A 11 7.47 12.83 -6.32
N HIS A 12 7.06 12.55 -7.56
CA HIS A 12 7.92 11.90 -8.56
C HIS A 12 8.53 12.87 -9.58
N LYS A 13 8.12 14.14 -9.57
CA LYS A 13 8.51 15.18 -10.55
C LYS A 13 8.25 14.74 -12.00
N LEU A 14 7.15 14.01 -12.22
CA LEU A 14 6.78 13.43 -13.52
C LEU A 14 5.33 13.76 -13.86
N TYR A 15 5.06 13.90 -15.15
CA TYR A 15 3.70 13.98 -15.68
C TYR A 15 3.20 12.59 -16.07
N GLY A 16 1.96 12.29 -15.74
CA GLY A 16 1.29 11.10 -16.23
C GLY A 16 0.19 10.58 -15.32
N TYR A 17 -0.01 9.28 -15.40
CA TYR A 17 -0.95 8.54 -14.59
C TYR A 17 -0.21 7.69 -13.54
N LYS A 18 -0.91 7.40 -12.45
CA LYS A 18 -0.48 6.47 -11.41
C LYS A 18 -1.49 5.35 -11.28
N VAL A 19 -1.05 4.21 -10.81
CA VAL A 19 -1.89 3.07 -10.41
C VAL A 19 -1.42 2.59 -9.05
N GLU A 20 -2.34 2.03 -8.27
CA GLU A 20 -1.97 1.24 -7.10
C GLU A 20 -1.95 -0.23 -7.51
N VAL A 21 -0.88 -0.95 -7.15
CA VAL A 21 -0.72 -2.38 -7.41
C VAL A 21 -0.51 -3.09 -6.09
N SER A 22 -1.32 -4.11 -5.82
CA SER A 22 -1.16 -4.98 -4.65
C SER A 22 -0.45 -6.26 -5.08
N VAL A 23 0.57 -6.66 -4.32
CA VAL A 23 1.44 -7.81 -4.63
C VAL A 23 1.38 -8.82 -3.47
N SER A 24 1.22 -10.10 -3.80
CA SER A 24 1.29 -11.19 -2.83
C SER A 24 2.71 -11.36 -2.27
N SER A 25 2.83 -12.05 -1.14
CA SER A 25 4.11 -12.47 -0.55
C SER A 25 4.98 -13.30 -1.52
N ARG A 26 4.36 -13.92 -2.52
CA ARG A 26 5.02 -14.71 -3.58
C ARG A 26 5.49 -13.86 -4.77
N GLY A 27 5.27 -12.55 -4.76
CA GLY A 27 5.69 -11.64 -5.82
C GLY A 27 4.71 -11.50 -6.99
N PHE A 28 3.52 -12.10 -6.92
CA PHE A 28 2.49 -11.95 -7.96
C PHE A 28 1.61 -10.74 -7.70
N ALA A 29 1.34 -9.93 -8.73
CA ALA A 29 0.33 -8.89 -8.68
C ALA A 29 -1.06 -9.52 -8.54
N ILE A 30 -1.76 -9.20 -7.46
CA ILE A 30 -3.09 -9.74 -7.14
C ILE A 30 -4.20 -8.70 -7.37
N ASN A 31 -3.83 -7.43 -7.54
CA ASN A 31 -4.74 -6.35 -7.90
C ASN A 31 -3.99 -5.17 -8.53
N CYS A 32 -4.69 -4.46 -9.41
CA CYS A 32 -4.25 -3.21 -10.02
C CYS A 32 -5.48 -2.32 -10.17
N THR A 33 -5.44 -1.12 -9.59
CA THR A 33 -6.56 -0.18 -9.68
C THR A 33 -6.65 0.44 -11.07
N GLU A 34 -7.78 1.09 -11.37
CA GLU A 34 -7.82 2.03 -12.48
C GLU A 34 -6.78 3.14 -12.31
N HIS A 35 -6.40 3.75 -13.44
CA HIS A 35 -5.41 4.80 -13.47
C HIS A 35 -5.97 6.10 -12.86
N ALA A 36 -5.16 6.74 -12.02
CA ALA A 36 -5.43 8.06 -11.48
C ALA A 36 -4.45 9.09 -12.02
N ARG A 37 -4.81 10.37 -11.88
CA ARG A 37 -3.99 11.47 -12.37
C ARG A 37 -2.73 11.60 -11.50
N GLY A 38 -1.61 12.07 -12.08
CA GLY A 38 -0.33 12.15 -11.38
C GLY A 38 -0.34 13.01 -10.11
N ASN A 39 -1.23 14.00 -10.00
CA ASN A 39 -1.38 14.81 -8.79
C ASN A 39 -2.19 14.12 -7.67
N THR A 40 -2.80 12.97 -7.94
CA THR A 40 -3.57 12.24 -6.93
C THR A 40 -2.62 11.76 -5.83
N HIS A 41 -3.03 12.01 -4.59
CA HIS A 41 -2.30 11.58 -3.41
C HIS A 41 -2.41 10.06 -3.25
N ASP A 42 -1.29 9.43 -2.89
CA ASP A 42 -1.19 7.97 -2.82
C ASP A 42 -2.16 7.41 -1.74
N ILE A 43 -2.29 8.08 -0.58
CA ILE A 43 -3.30 7.77 0.45
C ILE A 43 -4.75 7.80 -0.05
N THR A 44 -5.06 8.64 -1.03
CA THR A 44 -6.40 8.67 -1.62
C THR A 44 -6.64 7.41 -2.44
N MET A 45 -5.66 6.98 -3.23
CA MET A 45 -5.73 5.72 -3.98
C MET A 45 -5.90 4.54 -3.02
N PHE A 46 -5.07 4.50 -1.97
CA PHE A 46 -5.11 3.46 -0.94
C PHE A 46 -6.49 3.35 -0.29
N ARG A 47 -7.09 4.47 0.13
CA ARG A 47 -8.41 4.48 0.76
C ARG A 47 -9.54 4.07 -0.19
N LEU A 48 -9.44 4.41 -1.48
CA LEU A 48 -10.43 3.99 -2.46
C LEU A 48 -10.41 2.47 -2.70
N ASN A 49 -9.26 1.83 -2.45
CA ASN A 49 -9.07 0.39 -2.61
C ASN A 49 -9.24 -0.40 -1.29
N GLU A 50 -9.73 0.25 -0.23
CA GLU A 50 -9.82 -0.32 1.13
C GLU A 50 -10.60 -1.64 1.18
N ALA A 51 -11.70 -1.76 0.44
CA ALA A 51 -12.51 -2.98 0.41
C ALA A 51 -11.70 -4.20 -0.09
N PHE A 52 -10.83 -4.00 -1.08
CA PHE A 52 -9.94 -5.05 -1.58
C PHE A 52 -8.89 -5.41 -0.53
N HIS A 53 -8.30 -4.41 0.15
CA HIS A 53 -7.33 -4.65 1.21
C HIS A 53 -7.92 -5.50 2.33
N HIS A 54 -9.11 -5.15 2.84
CA HIS A 54 -9.78 -5.92 3.90
C HIS A 54 -10.10 -7.36 3.45
N ALA A 55 -10.51 -7.54 2.19
CA ALA A 55 -10.81 -8.86 1.66
C ALA A 55 -9.55 -9.75 1.48
N THR A 56 -8.38 -9.14 1.24
CA THR A 56 -7.13 -9.85 0.94
C THR A 56 -6.11 -9.85 2.08
N GLN A 57 -6.41 -9.17 3.18
CA GLN A 57 -5.58 -9.11 4.38
C GLN A 57 -5.52 -10.45 5.13
N ARG A 58 -6.55 -11.30 5.04
CA ARG A 58 -6.54 -12.61 5.71
C ARG A 58 -5.66 -13.60 4.97
N LYS A 59 -4.76 -14.28 5.71
CA LYS A 59 -3.98 -15.41 5.20
C LYS A 59 -4.91 -16.57 4.87
N ALA A 60 -4.71 -17.19 3.71
CA ALA A 60 -5.31 -18.49 3.44
C ALA A 60 -4.65 -19.56 4.32
N ASP A 61 -5.31 -20.71 4.50
CA ASP A 61 -4.73 -21.82 5.27
C ASP A 61 -3.37 -22.27 4.72
N GLU A 62 -3.20 -22.21 3.40
CA GLU A 62 -1.95 -22.52 2.70
C GLU A 62 -0.83 -21.52 3.03
N ASP A 63 -1.20 -20.26 3.30
CA ASP A 63 -0.28 -19.15 3.58
C ASP A 63 0.16 -19.10 5.04
N ARG A 64 -0.49 -19.83 5.96
CA ARG A 64 -0.15 -19.84 7.39
C ARG A 64 1.27 -20.31 7.68
N THR A 65 1.84 -21.10 6.78
CA THR A 65 3.21 -21.62 6.90
C THR A 65 4.25 -20.64 6.36
N LEU A 66 3.84 -19.59 5.65
CA LEU A 66 4.74 -18.58 5.12
C LEU A 66 5.27 -17.69 6.26
N HIS A 67 6.57 -17.47 6.24
CA HIS A 67 7.25 -16.69 7.27
C HIS A 67 6.87 -15.20 7.16
N ASP A 68 6.10 -14.72 8.14
CA ASP A 68 5.69 -13.32 8.26
C ASP A 68 6.53 -12.61 9.33
N THR A 69 7.45 -11.76 8.89
CA THR A 69 8.32 -10.94 9.73
C THR A 69 7.78 -9.54 9.99
N GLY A 70 6.54 -9.25 9.60
CA GLY A 70 5.95 -7.93 9.79
C GLY A 70 5.77 -7.58 11.27
N LEU A 71 5.85 -6.30 11.62
CA LEU A 71 5.44 -5.77 12.94
C LEU A 71 4.06 -6.30 13.33
N LEU A 72 3.87 -6.73 14.57
CA LEU A 72 2.62 -7.30 15.12
C LEU A 72 2.23 -8.69 14.59
N SER A 73 3.15 -9.47 13.98
CA SER A 73 2.84 -10.83 13.48
C SER A 73 2.39 -11.79 14.56
N ALA A 74 2.91 -11.62 15.78
CA ALA A 74 2.50 -12.41 16.93
C ALA A 74 1.08 -12.07 17.43
N GLU A 75 0.61 -10.84 17.22
CA GLU A 75 -0.72 -10.38 17.67
C GLU A 75 -1.81 -10.66 16.63
N TYR A 76 -1.45 -10.63 15.34
CA TYR A 76 -2.35 -10.92 14.20
C TYR A 76 -1.74 -12.01 13.30
N PRO A 77 -1.68 -13.27 13.75
CA PRO A 77 -0.99 -14.35 13.03
C PRO A 77 -1.68 -14.71 11.70
N ASP A 78 -2.99 -14.54 11.61
CA ASP A 78 -3.82 -14.85 10.45
C ASP A 78 -3.94 -13.70 9.44
N GLU A 79 -3.24 -12.59 9.65
CA GLU A 79 -3.31 -11.42 8.77
C GLU A 79 -1.96 -11.10 8.15
N TRP A 80 -1.98 -10.75 6.87
CA TRP A 80 -0.85 -10.15 6.18
C TRP A 80 -0.65 -8.70 6.61
N ALA A 81 0.61 -8.31 6.78
CA ALA A 81 0.94 -6.91 6.98
C ALA A 81 0.84 -6.14 5.65
N VAL A 82 0.26 -4.93 5.68
CA VAL A 82 0.16 -4.08 4.49
C VAL A 82 1.37 -3.15 4.45
N PHE A 83 2.22 -3.29 3.43
CA PHE A 83 3.37 -2.42 3.27
C PHE A 83 2.96 -1.17 2.47
N SER A 84 2.78 -0.04 3.16
CA SER A 84 2.66 1.26 2.51
C SER A 84 4.05 1.89 2.32
N GLY A 85 4.29 2.50 1.17
CA GLY A 85 5.56 3.15 0.87
C GLY A 85 5.94 4.23 1.92
N GLN A 86 7.23 4.55 1.97
CA GLN A 86 7.81 5.50 2.93
C GLN A 86 7.07 6.85 2.93
N GLY A 87 6.65 7.30 4.12
CA GLY A 87 6.17 8.67 4.36
C GLY A 87 4.65 8.88 4.32
N GLU A 88 3.84 7.82 4.40
CA GLU A 88 2.38 7.93 4.48
C GLU A 88 1.84 7.63 5.88
N PRO A 89 1.78 8.63 6.78
CA PRO A 89 1.18 8.47 8.09
C PRO A 89 -0.34 8.39 7.93
N GLY A 90 -0.91 7.19 7.96
CA GLY A 90 -2.37 7.07 7.88
C GLY A 90 -2.98 5.68 7.75
N CYS A 91 -2.19 4.65 7.48
CA CYS A 91 -2.71 3.29 7.31
C CYS A 91 -2.98 2.60 8.67
N ARG A 92 -3.72 3.26 9.58
CA ARG A 92 -4.15 2.66 10.86
C ARG A 92 -5.23 1.57 10.69
N ALA A 93 -5.83 1.47 9.51
CA ALA A 93 -6.90 0.52 9.21
C ALA A 93 -6.39 -0.90 8.85
N ALA A 94 -5.09 -1.04 8.57
CA ALA A 94 -4.45 -2.32 8.29
C ALA A 94 -3.20 -2.44 9.17
N ARG A 95 -2.66 -3.66 9.32
CA ARG A 95 -1.36 -3.91 9.98
C ARG A 95 -0.23 -3.31 9.16
N ALA A 96 -0.14 -1.98 9.15
CA ALA A 96 0.70 -1.23 8.25
C ALA A 96 2.15 -1.22 8.72
N LEU A 97 3.05 -1.68 7.86
CA LEU A 97 4.48 -1.56 8.09
C LEU A 97 4.90 -0.13 7.73
N HIS A 98 5.20 0.66 8.75
CA HIS A 98 5.89 1.92 8.56
C HIS A 98 7.39 1.61 8.60
N PRO A 99 8.16 1.79 7.52
CA PRO A 99 9.61 1.76 7.64
C PRO A 99 10.02 2.92 8.56
N SER A 100 10.40 2.60 9.80
CA SER A 100 11.17 3.52 10.62
C SER A 100 12.48 3.76 9.89
N TYR A 101 12.68 4.98 9.41
CA TYR A 101 13.97 5.48 8.98
C TYR A 101 15.01 5.07 10.05
N GLN A 102 15.97 4.20 9.71
CA GLN A 102 17.22 4.12 10.46
C GLN A 102 18.21 5.00 9.71
N GLU A 103 18.55 6.14 10.31
CA GLU A 103 19.69 6.94 9.88
C GLU A 103 20.97 6.11 10.10
N HIS A 104 21.79 6.02 9.06
CA HIS A 104 23.19 5.59 9.13
C HIS A 104 24.07 6.81 8.91
#